data_AF-A0A8D8HJH4-F1
#
_entry.id   AF-A0A8D8HJH4-F1
#
_cell.length_a   1.000
_cell.length_b   1.000
_cell.length_c   1.000
_cell.angle_alpha   90.00
_cell.angle_beta   90.00
_cell.angle_gamma   90.00
#
_symmetry.space_group_name_H-M   'P 1'
#
loop_
_entity.id
_entity.type
_entity.pdbx_description
1 polymer ?
#
loop_
_entity_poly.entity_id
_entity_poly.type
_entity_poly.pdbx_seq_one_letter_code
_entity_poly.pdbx_strand_id
1 'polypeptide(L)'
;MVPIRPLKIFYLQTDLEYPYIKERLQQLKFDDKSLELISKNLIITPKTSLLLNSQGVEEVKDIIAERLDVKTVDIIAIDTLRGVFDFNQYKGENSNSSMFCFLKDRVEKLRSITNPSCGIILTHNTNKVSKKSLVEEPFQNFSGA
;
A
#
# COMPACT_ATOMS: atom_id res chain seq x y z
N MET A 1 -3.72 4.11 23.69
CA MET A 1 -4.98 4.45 22.99
C MET A 1 -5.53 3.16 22.38
N VAL A 2 -6.82 2.90 22.54
CA VAL A 2 -7.52 1.78 21.89
C VAL A 2 -8.45 2.36 20.83
N PRO A 3 -8.48 1.82 19.60
CA PRO A 3 -9.40 2.29 18.56
C PRO A 3 -10.85 2.21 19.02
N ILE A 4 -11.67 3.18 18.63
CA ILE A 4 -13.11 3.24 19.00
C ILE A 4 -13.94 2.09 18.38
N ARG A 5 -13.41 1.44 17.35
CA ARG A 5 -14.00 0.30 16.64
C ARG A 5 -12.88 -0.53 15.98
N PRO A 6 -13.15 -1.79 15.59
CA PRO A 6 -12.25 -2.53 14.71
C PRO A 6 -11.92 -1.72 13.45
N LEU A 7 -10.64 -1.67 13.10
CA LEU A 7 -10.16 -0.92 11.95
C LEU A 7 -10.43 -1.68 10.66
N LYS A 8 -10.88 -0.97 9.64
CA LYS A 8 -11.05 -1.49 8.28
C LYS A 8 -9.77 -1.24 7.50
N ILE A 9 -9.16 -2.31 7.00
CA ILE A 9 -7.83 -2.30 6.40
C ILE A 9 -7.92 -2.86 5.00
N PHE A 10 -7.39 -2.11 4.04
CA PHE A 10 -7.15 -2.57 2.69
C PHE A 10 -5.65 -2.77 2.47
N TYR A 11 -5.26 -3.95 1.99
CA TYR A 11 -3.88 -4.33 1.71
C TYR A 11 -3.72 -4.69 0.23
N LEU A 12 -3.04 -3.83 -0.51
CA LEU A 12 -2.68 -4.03 -1.91
C LEU A 12 -1.34 -4.76 -1.98
N GLN A 13 -1.35 -6.04 -2.37
CA GLN A 13 -0.17 -6.87 -2.56
C GLN A 13 0.24 -6.90 -4.03
N THR A 14 1.49 -6.59 -4.35
CA THR A 14 2.02 -6.56 -5.73
C THR A 14 3.10 -7.60 -6.00
N ASP A 15 3.77 -8.11 -4.97
CA ASP A 15 5.00 -8.86 -5.13
C ASP A 15 4.81 -10.36 -4.86
N LEU A 16 4.00 -10.69 -3.84
CA LEU A 16 3.88 -12.06 -3.32
C LEU A 16 2.64 -12.78 -3.82
N GLU A 17 2.83 -14.03 -4.21
CA GLU A 17 1.75 -14.92 -4.63
C GLU A 17 0.85 -15.32 -3.46
N TYR A 18 -0.44 -15.55 -3.75
CA TYR A 18 -1.45 -15.89 -2.75
C TYR A 18 -1.08 -17.06 -1.82
N PRO A 19 -0.52 -18.20 -2.30
CA PRO A 19 -0.15 -19.31 -1.42
C PRO A 19 0.82 -18.91 -0.31
N TYR A 20 1.73 -17.99 -0.60
CA TYR A 20 2.75 -17.55 0.36
C TYR A 20 2.19 -16.58 1.40
N ILE A 21 1.30 -15.68 0.99
CA ILE A 21 0.55 -14.83 1.93
C ILE A 21 -0.31 -15.69 2.85
N LYS A 22 -1.00 -16.69 2.29
CA LYS A 22 -1.82 -17.63 3.07
C LYS A 22 -0.98 -18.35 4.14
N GLU A 23 0.17 -18.89 3.76
CA GLU A 23 1.08 -19.57 4.69
C GLU A 23 1.52 -18.63 5.83
N ARG A 24 1.91 -17.39 5.50
CA ARG A 24 2.31 -16.39 6.50
C ARG A 24 1.18 -16.05 7.46
N LEU A 25 -0.04 -15.86 6.97
CA LEU A 25 -1.20 -15.58 7.81
C LEU A 25 -1.51 -16.76 8.75
N GLN A 26 -1.34 -18.00 8.29
CA GLN A 26 -1.52 -19.19 9.12
C GLN A 26 -0.49 -19.28 10.25
N GLN A 27 0.75 -18.82 10.02
CA GLN A 27 1.80 -18.81 11.03
C GLN A 27 1.55 -17.80 12.16
N LEU A 28 0.72 -16.77 11.94
CA LEU A 28 0.38 -15.75 12.94
C LEU A 28 -0.57 -16.26 14.05
N LYS A 29 -1.16 -17.45 13.90
CA LYS A 29 -2.02 -18.13 14.90
C LYS A 29 -3.07 -17.22 15.54
N PHE A 30 -4.11 -16.88 14.78
CA PHE A 30 -5.26 -16.11 15.28
C PHE A 30 -6.26 -16.98 16.04
N ASP A 31 -6.87 -16.44 17.10
CA ASP A 31 -8.04 -17.06 17.75
C ASP A 31 -9.33 -16.81 16.94
N ASP A 32 -10.39 -17.57 17.22
CA ASP A 32 -11.65 -17.52 16.47
C ASP A 32 -12.30 -16.13 16.47
N LYS A 33 -12.22 -15.37 17.58
CA LYS A 33 -12.80 -14.03 17.64
C LYS A 33 -12.01 -13.06 16.77
N SER A 34 -10.68 -13.18 16.76
CA SER A 34 -9.83 -12.39 15.88
C SER A 34 -10.09 -12.72 14.41
N LEU A 35 -10.28 -13.99 14.05
CA LEU A 35 -10.61 -14.39 12.68
C LEU A 35 -11.94 -13.80 12.20
N GLU A 36 -12.96 -13.77 13.05
CA GLU A 36 -14.23 -13.12 12.72
C GLU A 36 -14.03 -11.63 12.43
N LEU A 37 -13.25 -10.93 13.25
CA LEU A 37 -12.95 -9.51 13.01
C LEU A 37 -12.13 -9.29 11.74
N ILE A 38 -11.09 -10.10 11.52
CA ILE A 38 -10.22 -10.01 10.35
C ILE A 38 -11.02 -10.23 9.07
N SER A 39 -11.83 -11.29 9.00
CA SER A 39 -12.62 -11.62 7.81
C SER A 39 -13.61 -10.51 7.38
N LYS A 40 -14.09 -9.70 8.34
CA LYS A 40 -15.02 -8.59 8.07
C LYS A 40 -14.31 -7.27 7.76
N ASN A 41 -13.08 -7.09 8.23
CA ASN A 41 -12.43 -5.78 8.23
C ASN A 41 -11.12 -5.72 7.43
N LEU A 42 -10.52 -6.85 7.06
CA LEU A 42 -9.27 -6.90 6.29
C LEU A 42 -9.51 -7.44 4.88
N ILE A 43 -9.17 -6.64 3.89
CA ILE A 43 -9.05 -7.07 2.50
C ILE A 43 -7.56 -7.18 2.17
N ILE A 44 -7.13 -8.33 1.66
CA ILE A 44 -5.80 -8.50 1.06
C ILE A 44 -6.02 -8.92 -0.39
N THR A 45 -5.48 -8.16 -1.33
CA THR A 45 -5.55 -8.55 -2.75
C THR A 45 -4.65 -9.77 -3.00
N PRO A 46 -4.94 -10.60 -4.02
CA PRO A 46 -3.90 -11.45 -4.59
C PRO A 46 -2.78 -10.57 -5.18
N LYS A 47 -1.73 -11.20 -5.72
CA LYS A 47 -0.69 -10.45 -6.43
C LYS A 47 -1.29 -9.66 -7.58
N THR A 48 -1.35 -8.35 -7.44
CA THR A 48 -1.98 -7.44 -8.39
C THR A 48 -0.89 -6.64 -9.10
N SER A 49 -0.84 -6.75 -10.42
CA SER A 49 0.00 -5.90 -11.27
C SER A 49 -0.79 -4.64 -11.64
N LEU A 50 -0.70 -3.61 -10.80
CA LEU A 50 -1.44 -2.35 -10.96
C LEU A 50 -0.50 -1.17 -10.72
N LEU A 51 -0.37 -0.29 -11.72
CA LEU A 51 0.27 1.01 -11.55
C LEU A 51 -0.74 1.98 -10.96
N LEU A 52 -0.37 2.68 -9.89
CA LEU A 52 -1.25 3.64 -9.23
C LEU A 52 -1.20 5.00 -9.97
N ASN A 53 -1.60 4.98 -11.24
CA ASN A 53 -1.89 6.16 -12.05
C ASN A 53 -3.35 6.61 -11.81
N SER A 54 -3.86 7.59 -12.57
CA SER A 54 -5.24 8.07 -12.41
C SER A 54 -6.28 6.95 -12.52
N GLN A 55 -6.10 6.00 -13.44
CA GLN A 55 -7.00 4.86 -13.62
C GLN A 55 -6.81 3.83 -12.50
N GLY A 56 -5.57 3.50 -12.15
CA GLY A 56 -5.27 2.56 -11.08
C GLY A 56 -5.80 3.01 -9.71
N VAL A 57 -5.87 4.33 -9.46
CA VAL A 57 -6.52 4.87 -8.24
C VAL A 57 -8.01 4.53 -8.21
N GLU A 58 -8.71 4.65 -9.34
CA GLU A 58 -10.13 4.28 -9.44
C GLU A 58 -10.32 2.77 -9.34
N GLU A 59 -9.45 1.97 -9.97
CA GLU A 59 -9.47 0.51 -9.86
C GLU A 59 -9.30 0.05 -8.40
N VAL A 60 -8.36 0.62 -7.65
CA VAL A 60 -8.19 0.32 -6.22
C VAL A 60 -9.45 0.68 -5.43
N LYS A 61 -10.05 1.84 -5.71
CA LYS A 61 -11.30 2.27 -5.07
C LYS A 61 -12.43 1.28 -5.36
N ASP A 62 -12.54 0.79 -6.58
CA ASP A 62 -13.56 -0.20 -6.97
C ASP A 62 -13.33 -1.55 -6.29
N ILE A 63 -12.08 -2.02 -6.18
CA ILE A 63 -11.74 -3.26 -5.43
C ILE A 63 -12.14 -3.13 -3.96
N ILE A 64 -11.89 -1.98 -3.33
CA ILE A 64 -12.31 -1.73 -1.94
C ILE A 64 -13.84 -1.82 -1.84
N ALA A 65 -14.55 -1.21 -2.79
CA ALA A 65 -16.01 -1.14 -2.81
C ALA A 65 -16.69 -2.51 -2.91
N GLU A 66 -16.00 -3.55 -3.39
CA GLU A 66 -16.54 -4.91 -3.45
C GLU A 66 -16.88 -5.50 -2.07
N ARG A 67 -16.18 -5.07 -1.01
CA ARG A 67 -16.32 -5.68 0.33
C ARG A 67 -16.45 -4.68 1.47
N LEU A 68 -16.00 -3.44 1.29
CA LEU A 68 -16.04 -2.41 2.31
C LEU A 68 -16.64 -1.12 1.75
N ASP A 69 -17.30 -0.34 2.61
CA ASP A 69 -17.58 1.05 2.30
C ASP A 69 -16.25 1.81 2.22
N VAL A 70 -15.94 2.29 1.02
CA VAL A 70 -14.72 3.01 0.66
C VAL A 70 -14.47 4.20 1.60
N LYS A 71 -15.53 4.87 2.08
CA LYS A 71 -15.43 6.04 2.98
C LYS A 71 -15.08 5.69 4.42
N THR A 72 -15.04 4.41 4.76
CA THR A 72 -14.83 3.93 6.13
C THR A 72 -13.51 3.22 6.35
N VAL A 73 -12.70 3.06 5.29
CA VAL A 73 -11.36 2.48 5.37
C VAL A 73 -10.50 3.31 6.31
N ASP A 74 -9.84 2.67 7.26
CA ASP A 74 -8.98 3.34 8.24
C ASP A 74 -7.50 3.25 7.86
N ILE A 75 -7.10 2.18 7.15
CA ILE A 75 -5.72 1.96 6.71
C ILE A 75 -5.70 1.42 5.28
N ILE A 76 -4.83 2.00 4.45
CA ILE A 76 -4.45 1.47 3.14
C ILE A 76 -2.96 1.10 3.21
N ALA A 77 -2.66 -0.19 3.10
CA ALA A 77 -1.30 -0.69 2.99
C ALA A 77 -1.00 -1.06 1.52
N ILE A 78 0.11 -0.57 0.98
CA ILE A 78 0.58 -0.90 -0.36
C ILE A 78 1.94 -1.59 -0.21
N ASP A 79 1.98 -2.85 -0.62
CA ASP A 79 3.13 -3.74 -0.51
C ASP A 79 3.43 -4.40 -1.85
N THR A 80 4.32 -3.85 -2.68
CA THR A 80 5.28 -2.77 -2.41
C THR A 80 5.06 -1.55 -3.30
N LEU A 81 5.65 -0.42 -2.90
CA LEU A 81 5.72 0.79 -3.72
C LEU A 81 6.31 0.49 -5.11
N ARG A 82 7.22 -0.49 -5.23
CA ARG A 82 7.78 -0.86 -6.53
C ARG A 82 6.70 -1.30 -7.52
N GLY A 83 5.75 -2.12 -7.06
CA GLY A 83 4.74 -2.69 -7.94
C GLY A 83 3.74 -1.66 -8.47
N VAL A 84 3.58 -0.54 -7.77
CA VAL A 84 2.59 0.49 -8.11
C VAL A 84 3.17 1.76 -8.75
N PHE A 85 4.48 1.97 -8.64
CA PHE A 85 5.14 3.18 -9.13
C PHE A 85 5.78 2.92 -10.51
N ASP A 86 5.47 3.78 -11.49
CA ASP A 86 6.03 3.67 -12.83
C ASP A 86 7.42 4.32 -12.94
N PHE A 87 8.46 3.59 -12.58
CA PHE A 87 9.83 4.10 -12.66
C PHE A 87 10.23 4.56 -14.08
N ASN A 88 9.63 4.02 -15.15
CA ASN A 88 10.02 4.37 -16.51
C ASN A 88 9.43 5.71 -16.97
N GLN A 89 8.18 6.01 -16.61
CA GLN A 89 7.58 7.33 -16.87
C GLN A 89 8.31 8.46 -16.14
N TYR A 90 8.93 8.13 -15.00
CA TYR A 90 9.59 9.08 -14.12
C TYR A 90 11.13 9.11 -14.24
N LYS A 91 11.71 8.48 -15.28
CA LYS A 91 13.15 8.58 -15.61
C LYS A 91 13.49 10.01 -16.09
N GLY A 92 13.89 10.86 -15.15
CA GLY A 92 14.49 12.18 -15.40
C GLY A 92 15.57 12.48 -14.35
N GLU A 93 16.30 13.59 -14.50
CA GLU A 93 17.47 13.96 -13.67
C GLU A 93 17.19 14.04 -12.14
N ASN A 94 15.92 13.99 -11.71
CA ASN A 94 15.54 14.12 -10.30
C ASN A 94 14.40 13.16 -9.90
N SER A 95 14.76 11.93 -9.51
CA SER A 95 13.83 10.89 -9.03
C SER A 95 13.03 11.30 -7.78
N ASN A 96 13.56 12.21 -6.95
CA ASN A 96 12.85 12.73 -5.76
C ASN A 96 11.60 13.53 -6.15
N SER A 97 11.69 14.35 -7.20
CA SER A 97 10.56 15.18 -7.66
C SER A 97 9.42 14.33 -8.20
N SER A 98 9.76 13.29 -8.96
CA SER A 98 8.80 12.32 -9.49
C SER A 98 8.08 11.54 -8.38
N MET A 99 8.82 11.08 -7.37
CA MET A 99 8.22 10.39 -6.23
C MET A 99 7.31 11.32 -5.44
N PHE A 100 7.72 12.57 -5.22
CA PHE A 100 6.87 13.56 -4.55
C PHE A 100 5.56 13.79 -5.31
N CYS A 101 5.64 13.91 -6.64
CA CYS A 101 4.48 14.02 -7.51
C CYS A 101 3.55 12.81 -7.37
N PHE A 102 4.09 11.59 -7.36
CA PHE A 102 3.30 10.38 -7.14
C PHE A 102 2.61 10.35 -5.76
N LEU A 103 3.34 10.65 -4.69
CA LEU A 103 2.77 10.69 -3.34
C LEU A 103 1.63 11.73 -3.27
N LYS A 104 1.83 12.91 -3.84
CA LYS A 104 0.86 14.01 -3.82
C LYS A 104 -0.34 13.81 -4.76
N ASP A 105 -0.13 13.28 -5.96
CA ASP A 105 -1.16 13.28 -7.00
C ASP A 105 -1.87 11.93 -7.11
N ARG A 106 -1.28 10.86 -6.56
CA ARG A 106 -1.83 9.50 -6.61
C ARG A 106 -2.19 8.99 -5.23
N VAL A 107 -1.23 8.96 -4.31
CA VAL A 107 -1.45 8.40 -2.96
C VAL A 107 -2.40 9.27 -2.14
N GLU A 108 -2.20 10.59 -2.13
CA GLU A 108 -3.14 11.53 -1.49
C GLU A 108 -4.50 11.56 -2.19
N LYS A 109 -4.53 11.40 -3.52
CA LYS A 109 -5.81 11.28 -4.24
C LYS A 109 -6.57 10.04 -3.77
N LEU A 110 -5.91 8.89 -3.69
CA LEU A 110 -6.49 7.65 -3.15
C LEU A 110 -7.00 7.86 -1.72
N ARG A 111 -6.22 8.50 -0.84
CA ARG A 111 -6.67 8.87 0.52
C ARG A 111 -7.95 9.71 0.49
N SER A 112 -7.97 10.74 -0.36
CA SER A 112 -9.10 11.68 -0.44
C SER A 112 -10.40 11.03 -0.93
N ILE A 113 -10.31 10.11 -1.89
CA ILE A 113 -11.49 9.42 -2.45
C ILE A 113 -11.95 8.26 -1.58
N THR A 114 -11.06 7.68 -0.78
CA THR A 114 -11.39 6.68 0.23
C THR A 114 -11.84 7.39 1.51
N ASN A 115 -10.96 7.55 2.49
CA ASN A 115 -11.23 8.28 3.72
C ASN A 115 -10.09 9.27 3.96
N PRO A 116 -10.33 10.60 3.95
CA PRO A 116 -9.29 11.59 4.18
C PRO A 116 -8.54 11.44 5.51
N SER A 117 -9.14 10.77 6.50
CA SER A 117 -8.49 10.50 7.79
C SER A 117 -7.78 9.14 7.85
N CYS A 118 -7.78 8.36 6.76
CA CYS A 118 -7.13 7.05 6.76
C CYS A 118 -5.60 7.19 6.76
N GLY A 119 -4.94 6.25 7.43
CA GLY A 119 -3.50 6.08 7.35
C GLY A 119 -3.13 5.39 6.03
N ILE A 120 -1.98 5.76 5.48
CA ILE A 120 -1.37 5.05 4.35
C ILE A 120 -0.03 4.49 4.78
N ILE A 121 0.20 3.21 4.48
CA ILE A 121 1.46 2.51 4.69
C ILE A 121 1.98 2.11 3.32
N LEU A 122 3.16 2.61 2.96
CA LEU A 122 3.88 2.22 1.75
C LEU A 122 5.13 1.45 2.17
N THR A 123 5.29 0.22 1.69
CA THR A 123 6.52 -0.53 1.90
C THR A 123 7.43 -0.39 0.68
N HIS A 124 8.74 -0.38 0.90
CA HIS A 124 9.71 -0.41 -0.18
C HIS A 124 10.97 -1.15 0.26
N ASN A 125 11.58 -1.89 -0.66
CA ASN A 125 12.85 -2.57 -0.41
C ASN A 125 14.02 -1.63 -0.68
N THR A 126 14.86 -1.37 0.31
CA THR A 126 16.08 -0.56 0.13
C THR A 126 17.25 -1.45 -0.29
N ASN A 127 18.14 -0.93 -1.15
CA ASN A 127 19.46 -1.56 -1.32
C ASN A 127 20.26 -1.45 -0.01
N LYS A 128 21.29 -2.27 0.17
CA LYS A 128 22.22 -2.11 1.31
C LYS A 128 23.03 -0.83 1.11
N VAL A 129 22.64 0.24 1.79
CA VAL A 129 23.31 1.55 1.72
C VAL A 129 23.57 2.12 3.13
N SER A 130 24.50 3.06 3.22
CA SER A 130 24.83 3.71 4.50
C SER A 130 23.66 4.54 5.04
N LYS A 131 23.49 4.63 6.37
CA LYS A 131 22.44 5.45 7.01
C LYS A 131 22.48 6.92 6.56
N LYS A 132 23.67 7.45 6.29
CA LYS A 132 23.85 8.85 5.85
C LYS A 132 23.24 9.07 4.46
N SER A 133 23.50 8.15 3.54
CA SER A 133 22.94 8.18 2.18
C SER A 133 21.42 8.08 2.16
N LEU A 134 20.81 7.28 3.05
CA LEU A 134 19.35 7.16 3.17
C LEU A 134 18.66 8.45 3.64
N VAL A 135 19.33 9.25 4.48
CA VAL A 135 18.77 10.51 4.99
C VAL A 135 18.90 11.62 3.95
N GLU A 136 20.04 11.67 3.25
CA GLU A 136 20.32 12.71 2.27
C GLU A 136 19.52 12.51 0.97
N GLU A 137 19.42 11.28 0.46
CA GLU A 137 18.74 10.96 -0.81
C GLU A 137 17.85 9.72 -0.66
N PRO A 138 16.73 9.79 0.08
CA PRO A 138 15.94 8.61 0.46
C PRO A 138 15.40 7.81 -0.73
N PHE A 139 14.98 8.48 -1.80
CA PHE A 139 14.34 7.84 -2.95
C PHE A 139 15.32 7.28 -3.99
N GLN A 140 16.54 7.80 -4.06
CA GLN A 140 17.59 7.23 -4.93
C GLN A 140 18.07 5.87 -4.44
N ASN A 141 17.92 5.60 -3.15
CA ASN A 141 18.34 4.35 -2.52
C ASN A 141 17.26 3.26 -2.57
N PHE A 142 16.10 3.58 -3.16
CA PHE A 142 15.08 2.60 -3.46
C PHE A 142 15.65 1.66 -4.51
N SER A 143 15.70 0.37 -4.19
CA SER A 143 16.15 -0.65 -5.13
C SER A 143 15.42 -0.47 -6.47
N GLY A 144 16.12 -0.51 -7.61
CA GLY A 144 15.53 -0.40 -8.95
C GLY A 144 15.03 0.98 -9.39
N ALA A 145 15.50 2.06 -8.76
CA ALA A 145 15.63 3.36 -9.42
C ALA A 145 16.69 3.29 -10.54
#